data_AF-A0A3L6DX98-F1
#
_entry.id   AF-A0A3L6DX98-F1
#
_cell.length_a   1.000
_cell.length_b   1.000
_cell.length_c   1.000
_cell.angle_alpha   90.00
_cell.angle_beta   90.00
_cell.angle_gamma   90.00
#
_symmetry.space_group_name_H-M   'P 1'
#
loop_
_entity.id
_entity.type
_entity.pdbx_description
1 polymer ?
#
loop_
_entity_poly.entity_id
_entity_poly.type
_entity_poly.pdbx_seq_one_letter_code
_entity_poly.pdbx_strand_id
1 'polypeptide(L)'
;MVHFNALVKSHDQKEKLVTLIQQKEIVGDLFNQLRLALQRRSNSRPAQTLAATCMDDQELTESMQKLLIVMQRLDEKIGPMLEADGELFNKRWGWLSRAGLWDKSHLTRQIEKYADIYTSRVSNFLHYTPFMYFQSQEQTLAHDAHSYSGGKDIKVH
;
A
#
# COMPACT_ATOMS: atom_id res chain seq x y z
N MET A 1 -27.74 -5.05 -2.91
CA MET A 1 -27.42 -3.63 -2.62
C MET A 1 -26.51 -3.46 -1.41
N VAL A 2 -26.73 -4.12 -0.27
CA VAL A 2 -25.92 -3.93 0.97
C VAL A 2 -24.42 -4.19 0.78
N HIS A 3 -24.04 -5.29 0.11
CA HIS A 3 -22.63 -5.63 -0.13
C HIS A 3 -21.91 -4.68 -1.11
N PHE A 4 -22.63 -4.11 -2.07
CA PHE A 4 -22.05 -3.16 -3.03
C PHE A 4 -21.69 -1.83 -2.35
N ASN A 5 -22.57 -1.35 -1.48
CA ASN A 5 -22.30 -0.14 -0.68
C ASN A 5 -21.13 -0.33 0.31
N ALA A 6 -20.95 -1.54 0.86
CA ALA A 6 -19.80 -1.86 1.71
C ALA A 6 -18.47 -1.85 0.91
N LEU A 7 -18.48 -2.36 -0.32
CA LEU A 7 -17.33 -2.30 -1.22
C LEU A 7 -16.92 -0.87 -1.58
N VAL A 8 -17.88 -0.01 -1.95
CA VAL A 8 -17.60 1.39 -2.28
C VAL A 8 -17.01 2.14 -1.08
N LYS A 9 -17.60 1.97 0.11
CA LYS A 9 -17.08 2.61 1.35
C LYS A 9 -15.66 2.14 1.71
N SER A 10 -15.38 0.84 1.56
CA SER A 10 -14.03 0.32 1.80
C SER A 10 -13.01 0.87 0.79
N HIS A 11 -13.41 1.10 -0.47
CA HIS A 11 -12.49 1.67 -1.47
C HIS A 11 -11.95 3.04 -1.04
N ASP A 12 -12.82 3.96 -0.63
CA ASP A 12 -12.43 5.30 -0.18
C ASP A 12 -11.58 5.25 1.10
N GLN A 13 -11.90 4.33 2.02
CA GLN A 13 -11.12 4.12 3.24
C GLN A 13 -9.74 3.56 2.92
N LYS A 14 -9.66 2.59 2.01
CA LYS A 14 -8.42 2.00 1.53
C LYS A 14 -7.54 3.05 0.89
N GLU A 15 -8.06 3.89 0.00
CA GLU A 15 -7.27 4.93 -0.66
C GLU A 15 -6.61 5.86 0.36
N LYS A 16 -7.38 6.36 1.35
CA LYS A 16 -6.84 7.16 2.45
C LYS A 16 -5.78 6.41 3.24
N LEU A 17 -6.02 5.14 3.53
CA LEU A 17 -5.09 4.31 4.29
C LEU A 17 -3.76 4.11 3.53
N VAL A 18 -3.82 3.86 2.22
CA VAL A 18 -2.65 3.77 1.34
C VAL A 18 -1.87 5.08 1.36
N THR A 19 -2.54 6.23 1.26
CA THR A 19 -1.85 7.53 1.32
C THR A 19 -1.14 7.76 2.66
N LEU A 20 -1.73 7.36 3.78
CA LEU A 20 -1.11 7.47 5.10
C LEU A 20 0.11 6.55 5.25
N ILE A 21 0.03 5.32 4.73
CA ILE A 21 1.17 4.39 4.73
C ILE A 21 2.30 4.93 3.85
N GLN A 22 2.01 5.45 2.67
CA GLN A 22 3.03 6.07 1.80
C GLN A 22 3.68 7.28 2.47
N GLN A 23 2.90 8.13 3.14
CA GLN A 23 3.46 9.22 3.94
C GLN A 23 4.38 8.71 5.05
N LYS A 24 3.99 7.64 5.74
CA LYS A 24 4.81 7.01 6.78
C LYS A 24 6.11 6.45 6.21
N GLU A 25 6.05 5.78 5.05
CA GLU A 25 7.22 5.26 4.36
C GLU A 25 8.21 6.38 4.01
N ILE A 26 7.73 7.48 3.40
CA ILE A 26 8.56 8.64 3.06
C ILE A 26 9.25 9.22 4.30
N VAL A 27 8.51 9.39 5.40
CA VAL A 27 9.06 9.90 6.67
C VAL A 27 10.08 8.92 7.26
N GLY A 28 9.80 7.62 7.20
CA GLY A 28 10.70 6.55 7.65
C GLY A 28 12.00 6.50 6.85
N ASP A 29 11.91 6.66 5.53
CA ASP A 29 13.07 6.73 4.64
C ASP A 29 13.94 7.94 4.98
N LEU A 30 13.33 9.12 5.15
CA LEU A 30 14.05 10.32 5.57
C LEU A 30 14.75 10.12 6.92
N PHE A 31 14.04 9.53 7.89
CA PHE A 31 14.62 9.20 9.19
C PHE A 31 15.84 8.26 9.06
N ASN A 32 15.73 7.23 8.22
CA ASN A 32 16.81 6.29 7.97
C ASN A 32 18.02 6.96 7.30
N GLN A 33 17.79 7.89 6.38
CA GLN A 33 18.86 8.67 5.75
C GLN A 33 19.61 9.55 6.75
N LEU A 34 18.90 10.24 7.64
CA LEU A 34 19.52 11.04 8.70
C LEU A 34 20.28 10.17 9.71
N ARG A 35 19.71 9.03 10.10
CA ARG A 35 20.38 8.06 10.97
C ARG A 35 21.68 7.55 10.35
N LEU A 36 21.67 7.25 9.05
CA LEU A 36 22.86 6.82 8.32
C LEU A 36 23.89 7.94 8.21
N ALA A 37 23.47 9.19 8.03
CA ALA A 37 24.36 10.35 8.02
C ALA A 37 25.13 10.47 9.36
N LEU A 38 24.45 10.39 10.51
CA LEU A 38 25.12 10.39 11.83
C LEU A 38 26.12 9.26 11.98
N GLN A 39 25.74 8.03 11.60
CA GLN A 39 26.61 6.87 11.70
C GLN A 39 27.88 7.00 10.83
N ARG A 40 27.78 7.64 9.67
CA ARG A 40 28.94 7.87 8.81
C ARG A 40 29.86 8.93 9.41
N ARG A 41 29.29 10.02 9.91
CA ARG A 41 30.04 11.11 10.57
C ARG A 41 30.79 10.63 11.80
N SER A 42 30.17 9.78 12.63
CA SER A 42 30.85 9.19 13.80
C SER A 42 32.06 8.32 13.42
N ASN A 43 32.07 7.77 12.21
CA ASN A 43 33.16 6.97 11.66
C ASN A 43 34.10 7.78 10.75
N SER A 44 34.12 9.11 10.87
CA SER A 44 34.94 10.04 10.08
C SER A 44 34.73 9.95 8.56
N ARG A 45 33.52 9.56 8.12
CA ARG A 45 33.13 9.52 6.71
C ARG A 45 32.10 10.62 6.42
N PRO A 46 32.13 11.27 5.25
CA PRO A 46 31.12 12.25 4.89
C PRO A 46 29.73 11.59 4.76
N ALA A 47 28.68 12.38 5.02
CA ALA A 47 27.31 11.99 4.78
C ALA A 47 27.06 11.83 3.27
N GLN A 48 25.96 11.15 2.91
CA GLN A 48 25.66 10.87 1.50
C GLN A 48 25.24 12.13 0.72
N THR A 49 24.60 13.09 1.39
CA THR A 49 24.12 14.34 0.81
C THR A 49 24.86 15.54 1.36
N LEU A 50 25.08 16.55 0.52
CA LEU A 50 25.73 17.81 0.90
C LEU A 50 24.97 18.52 2.03
N ALA A 51 23.64 18.57 1.95
CA ALA A 51 22.80 19.15 3.00
C ALA A 51 23.05 18.49 4.37
N ALA A 52 23.07 17.15 4.44
CA ALA A 52 23.33 16.43 5.68
C ALA A 52 24.79 16.53 6.16
N THR A 53 25.72 16.90 5.27
CA THR A 53 27.13 17.12 5.61
C THR A 53 27.36 18.49 6.25
N CYS A 54 26.54 19.49 5.89
CA CYS A 54 26.66 20.86 6.38
C CYS A 54 25.83 21.16 7.65
N MET A 55 24.95 20.25 8.06
CA MET A 55 24.10 20.42 9.25
C MET A 55 24.86 20.10 10.54
N ASP A 56 24.50 20.79 11.63
CA ASP A 56 25.02 20.46 12.96
C ASP A 56 24.45 19.13 13.49
N ASP A 57 25.20 18.44 14.35
CA ASP A 57 24.79 17.16 14.92
C ASP A 57 23.57 17.31 15.85
N GLN A 58 23.47 18.45 16.57
CA GLN A 58 22.31 18.75 17.42
C GLN A 58 21.05 18.93 16.56
N GLU A 59 21.13 19.72 15.49
CA GLU A 59 20.01 19.94 14.56
C GLU A 59 19.53 18.63 13.92
N LEU A 60 20.45 17.71 13.63
CA LEU A 60 20.12 16.41 13.04
C LEU A 60 19.35 15.52 14.02
N THR A 61 19.81 15.46 15.28
CA THR A 61 19.14 14.68 16.33
C THR A 61 17.75 15.25 16.65
N GLU A 62 17.60 16.57 16.71
CA GLU A 62 16.28 17.23 16.86
C GLU A 62 15.34 16.91 15.70
N SER A 63 15.86 16.94 14.46
CA SER A 63 15.09 16.60 13.27
C SER A 63 14.63 15.14 13.31
N MET A 64 15.50 14.23 13.72
CA MET A 64 15.15 12.82 13.91
C MET A 64 14.06 12.61 14.98
N GLN A 65 14.13 13.34 16.10
CA GLN A 65 13.10 13.30 17.14
C GLN A 65 11.74 13.78 16.61
N LYS A 66 11.73 14.89 15.83
CA LYS A 66 10.51 15.40 15.19
C LYS A 66 9.91 14.37 14.23
N LEU A 67 10.73 13.71 13.40
CA LEU A 67 10.26 12.67 12.48
C LEU A 67 9.68 11.46 13.23
N LEU A 68 10.30 11.04 14.33
CA LEU A 68 9.79 9.94 15.17
C LEU A 68 8.38 10.26 15.70
N ILE A 69 8.16 11.47 16.20
CA ILE A 69 6.84 11.92 16.67
C ILE A 69 5.81 11.90 15.53
N VAL A 70 6.20 12.34 14.33
CA VAL A 70 5.33 12.30 13.15
C VAL A 70 4.96 10.86 12.78
N MET A 71 5.94 9.94 12.77
CA MET A 71 5.68 8.52 12.50
C MET A 71 4.71 7.92 13.52
N GLN A 72 4.90 8.21 14.81
CA GLN A 72 4.01 7.73 15.86
C GLN A 72 2.57 8.25 15.68
N ARG A 73 2.40 9.53 15.34
CA ARG A 73 1.07 10.11 15.04
C ARG A 73 0.42 9.52 13.81
N LEU A 74 1.21 9.11 12.81
CA LEU A 74 0.70 8.38 11.64
C LEU A 74 0.25 6.98 12.05
N ASP A 75 1.00 6.29 12.90
CA ASP A 75 0.62 4.96 13.41
C ASP A 75 -0.65 4.96 14.24
N GLU A 76 -0.84 5.98 15.08
CA GLU A 76 -2.07 6.21 15.84
C GLU A 76 -3.30 6.39 14.94
N LYS A 77 -3.12 6.85 13.69
CA LYS A 77 -4.19 6.96 12.69
C LYS A 77 -4.37 5.68 11.88
N ILE A 78 -3.27 5.04 11.48
CA ILE A 78 -3.29 3.86 10.60
C ILE A 78 -3.90 2.66 11.33
N GLY A 79 -3.54 2.42 12.60
CA GLY A 79 -4.01 1.28 13.38
C GLY A 79 -5.54 1.15 13.42
N PRO A 80 -6.28 2.18 13.90
CA PRO A 80 -7.74 2.14 13.94
C PRO A 80 -8.39 2.02 12.57
N MET A 81 -7.80 2.62 11.53
CA MET A 81 -8.33 2.52 10.16
C MET A 81 -8.19 1.11 9.59
N LEU A 82 -7.10 0.40 9.91
CA LEU A 82 -6.91 -1.00 9.52
C LEU A 82 -7.93 -1.93 10.18
N GLU A 83 -8.23 -1.70 11.46
CA GLU A 83 -9.22 -2.48 12.19
C GLU A 83 -10.63 -2.26 11.61
N ALA A 84 -10.98 -1.00 11.33
CA ALA A 84 -12.27 -0.64 10.74
C ALA A 84 -12.52 -1.19 9.33
N ASP A 85 -11.49 -1.35 8.47
CA ASP A 85 -11.65 -1.90 7.11
C ASP A 85 -12.17 -3.34 7.10
N GLY A 86 -11.85 -4.11 8.16
CA GLY A 86 -12.31 -5.50 8.31
C GLY A 86 -13.76 -5.62 8.78
N GLU A 87 -14.29 -4.63 9.49
CA GLU A 87 -15.62 -4.68 10.12
C GLU A 87 -16.78 -4.54 9.13
N LEU A 88 -16.54 -3.94 7.95
CA LEU A 88 -17.52 -3.84 6.87
C LEU A 88 -17.94 -5.23 6.33
N PHE A 89 -17.12 -6.25 6.57
CA PHE A 89 -17.34 -7.64 6.18
C PHE A 89 -17.61 -8.50 7.42
N ASN A 90 -17.10 -9.73 7.43
CA ASN A 90 -17.27 -10.62 8.56
C ASN A 90 -16.41 -10.13 9.73
N LYS A 91 -17.01 -9.79 10.88
CA LYS A 91 -16.27 -9.29 12.06
C LYS A 91 -15.16 -10.21 12.57
N ARG A 92 -15.25 -11.53 12.34
CA ARG A 92 -14.27 -12.51 12.84
C ARG A 92 -13.17 -12.82 11.82
N TRP A 93 -13.51 -12.82 10.54
CA TRP A 93 -12.62 -13.29 9.47
C TRP A 93 -12.20 -12.19 8.49
N GLY A 94 -12.83 -11.02 8.57
CA GLY A 94 -12.61 -9.91 7.65
C GLY A 94 -12.92 -10.29 6.20
N TRP A 95 -11.96 -10.01 5.33
CA TRP A 95 -12.03 -10.25 3.90
C TRP A 95 -11.70 -11.70 3.56
N LEU A 96 -12.52 -12.33 2.70
CA LEU A 96 -12.18 -13.63 2.13
C LEU A 96 -11.04 -13.54 1.11
N SER A 97 -10.88 -12.40 0.44
CA SER A 97 -9.91 -12.24 -0.66
C SER A 97 -8.52 -11.80 -0.23
N ARG A 98 -8.38 -11.28 1.00
CA ARG A 98 -7.15 -10.66 1.49
C ARG A 98 -6.80 -11.14 2.90
N ALA A 99 -5.51 -11.23 3.20
CA ALA A 99 -4.98 -11.50 4.52
C ALA A 99 -4.16 -10.30 4.99
N GLY A 100 -4.84 -9.27 5.49
CA GLY A 100 -4.26 -7.94 5.74
C GLY A 100 -4.52 -6.98 4.58
N LEU A 101 -3.76 -5.88 4.54
CA LEU A 101 -4.00 -4.80 3.56
C LEU A 101 -3.52 -5.16 2.15
N TRP A 102 -2.30 -5.69 2.05
CA TRP A 102 -1.56 -5.89 0.80
C TRP A 102 -1.48 -7.34 0.34
N ASP A 103 -1.74 -8.30 1.23
CA ASP A 103 -1.56 -9.71 0.90
C ASP A 103 -2.87 -10.39 0.49
N LYS A 104 -2.76 -11.34 -0.45
CA LYS A 104 -3.85 -12.19 -0.90
C LYS A 104 -4.09 -13.28 0.13
N SER A 105 -5.36 -13.61 0.37
CA SER A 105 -5.67 -14.76 1.22
C SER A 105 -5.23 -16.06 0.55
N HIS A 106 -5.09 -17.12 1.35
CA HIS A 106 -4.82 -18.46 0.82
C HIS A 106 -5.90 -18.90 -0.18
N LEU A 107 -7.18 -18.59 0.10
CA LEU A 107 -8.30 -18.87 -0.81
C LEU A 107 -8.12 -18.15 -2.15
N THR A 108 -7.76 -16.86 -2.14
CA THR A 108 -7.52 -16.12 -3.38
C THR A 108 -6.35 -16.69 -4.17
N ARG A 109 -5.26 -17.08 -3.51
CA ARG A 109 -4.14 -17.76 -4.18
C ARG A 109 -4.58 -19.07 -4.83
N GLN A 110 -5.48 -19.83 -4.20
CA GLN A 110 -6.04 -21.04 -4.79
C GLN A 110 -6.91 -20.73 -6.01
N ILE A 111 -7.79 -19.73 -5.90
CA ILE A 111 -8.64 -19.31 -7.04
C ILE A 111 -7.77 -18.89 -8.22
N GLU A 112 -6.78 -18.02 -8.01
CA GLU A 112 -5.87 -17.58 -9.07
C GLU A 112 -5.06 -18.71 -9.70
N LYS A 113 -4.74 -19.76 -8.92
CA LYS A 113 -3.97 -20.90 -9.41
C LYS A 113 -4.82 -21.88 -10.22
N TYR A 114 -6.08 -22.06 -9.87
CA TYR A 114 -6.91 -23.16 -10.39
C TYR A 114 -8.04 -22.70 -11.32
N ALA A 115 -8.38 -21.41 -11.36
CA ALA A 115 -9.43 -20.88 -12.20
C ALA A 115 -8.88 -19.79 -13.14
N ASP A 116 -8.94 -20.04 -14.46
CA ASP A 116 -8.60 -19.05 -15.47
C ASP A 116 -9.56 -17.85 -15.42
N ILE A 117 -10.83 -18.11 -15.09
CA ILE A 117 -11.88 -17.11 -14.92
C ILE A 117 -12.71 -17.49 -13.69
N TYR A 118 -13.03 -16.52 -12.85
CA TYR A 118 -13.92 -16.71 -11.70
C TYR A 118 -15.02 -15.65 -11.67
N THR A 119 -16.21 -16.05 -11.24
CA THR A 119 -17.36 -15.16 -11.09
C THR A 119 -18.30 -15.69 -10.02
N SER A 120 -19.24 -14.87 -9.53
CA SER A 120 -20.11 -15.27 -8.41
C SER A 120 -21.10 -16.38 -8.79
N ARG A 121 -21.52 -16.46 -10.07
CA ARG A 121 -22.47 -17.46 -10.60
C ARG A 121 -22.26 -17.71 -12.08
N VAL A 122 -22.53 -18.92 -12.55
CA VAL A 122 -22.42 -19.30 -13.99
C VAL A 122 -23.34 -18.45 -14.87
N SER A 123 -24.50 -18.02 -14.37
CA SER A 123 -25.42 -17.13 -15.10
C SER A 123 -24.77 -15.81 -15.53
N ASN A 124 -23.68 -15.38 -14.87
CA ASN A 124 -22.98 -14.16 -15.25
C ASN A 124 -22.34 -14.26 -16.65
N PHE A 125 -22.09 -15.48 -17.15
CA PHE A 125 -21.63 -15.68 -18.53
C PHE A 125 -22.68 -15.32 -19.58
N LEU A 126 -23.97 -15.26 -19.23
CA LEU A 126 -25.04 -14.82 -20.13
C LEU A 126 -24.96 -13.32 -20.47
N HIS A 127 -24.16 -12.56 -19.72
CA HIS A 127 -23.89 -11.14 -20.02
C HIS A 127 -22.82 -10.94 -21.09
N TYR A 128 -22.15 -12.02 -21.52
CA TYR A 128 -21.10 -12.00 -22.53
C TYR A 128 -21.56 -12.76 -23.77
N THR A 129 -20.97 -12.42 -24.92
CA THR A 129 -21.22 -13.17 -26.16
C THR A 129 -20.48 -14.51 -26.12
N PRO A 130 -20.98 -15.57 -26.78
CA PRO A 130 -20.24 -16.84 -26.89
C PRO A 130 -18.87 -16.72 -27.60
N PHE A 131 -18.60 -15.59 -28.25
CA PHE A 131 -17.35 -15.30 -28.96
C PHE A 131 -16.40 -14.39 -28.14
N MET A 132 -16.72 -14.14 -26.88
CA MET A 132 -15.93 -13.26 -26.01
C MET A 132 -14.53 -13.85 -25.76
N TYR A 133 -13.51 -13.01 -25.92
CA TYR A 133 -12.14 -13.33 -25.55
C TYR A 133 -11.80 -12.66 -24.21
N PHE A 134 -11.57 -13.48 -23.17
CA PHE A 134 -11.21 -12.98 -21.85
C PHE A 134 -9.69 -12.87 -21.71
N GLN A 135 -9.20 -11.69 -21.37
CA GLN A 135 -7.78 -11.41 -21.17
C GLN A 135 -7.52 -10.98 -19.72
N SER A 136 -6.51 -11.57 -19.09
CA SER A 136 -6.05 -11.17 -17.76
C SER A 136 -5.30 -9.84 -17.81
N GLN A 137 -5.39 -9.05 -16.75
CA GLN A 137 -4.53 -7.87 -16.58
C GLN A 137 -3.09 -8.30 -16.31
N GLU A 138 -2.13 -7.48 -16.74
CA GLU A 138 -0.71 -7.72 -16.47
C GLU A 138 -0.43 -7.65 -14.96
N GLN A 139 0.37 -8.60 -14.46
CA GLN A 139 0.84 -8.58 -13.09
C GLN A 139 2.18 -7.86 -13.02
N THR A 140 2.28 -6.84 -12.16
CA THR A 140 3.52 -6.11 -11.91
C THR A 140 4.32 -6.76 -10.79
N LEU A 141 5.62 -6.92 -11.00
CA LEU A 141 6.57 -7.32 -9.98
C LEU A 141 7.02 -6.10 -9.16
N ALA A 142 7.57 -6.34 -7.97
CA ALA A 142 8.00 -5.28 -7.06
C ALA A 142 9.04 -4.33 -7.67
N HIS A 143 9.82 -4.78 -8.65
CA HIS A 143 10.83 -3.97 -9.35
C HIS A 143 10.31 -3.28 -10.61
N ASP A 144 9.06 -3.54 -11.04
CA ASP A 144 8.48 -2.93 -12.24
C ASP A 144 7.97 -1.49 -11.97
N ALA A 145 7.80 -1.13 -10.70
CA ALA A 145 7.25 0.15 -10.27
C ALA A 145 8.12 1.37 -10.65
N HIS A 146 9.38 1.18 -11.02
CA HIS A 146 10.28 2.24 -11.49
C HIS A 146 10.28 2.42 -13.01
N SER A 147 9.58 1.56 -13.76
CA SER A 147 9.55 1.57 -15.22
C SER A 147 8.40 2.40 -15.81
N TYR A 148 7.39 2.73 -15.00
CA TYR A 148 6.13 3.36 -15.46
C TYR A 148 5.81 4.66 -14.69
N SER A 149 6.64 5.69 -14.85
CA SER A 149 6.28 7.08 -14.54
C SER A 149 5.76 7.85 -15.77
N GLY A 150 5.10 7.16 -16.70
CA GLY A 150 4.46 7.77 -17.87
C GLY A 150 3.22 7.00 -18.28
N GLY A 151 2.04 7.53 -17.95
CA GLY A 151 0.77 6.99 -18.46
C GLY A 151 -0.30 6.79 -17.39
N LYS A 152 -0.78 7.89 -16.78
CA LYS A 152 -2.16 7.91 -16.29
C LYS A 152 -3.07 7.95 -17.52
N ASP A 153 -3.49 6.79 -18.02
CA ASP A 153 -4.68 6.73 -18.87
C ASP A 153 -5.83 6.11 -18.08
N ILE A 154 -6.77 7.01 -17.80
CA ILE A 154 -8.10 6.74 -17.30
C ILE A 154 -8.78 5.79 -18.29
N LYS A 155 -8.99 4.53 -17.92
CA LYS A 155 -9.96 3.69 -18.64
C LYS A 155 -11.35 3.98 -18.08
N VAL A 156 -12.07 4.86 -18.79
CA VAL A 156 -13.51 5.01 -18.66
C VAL A 156 -14.17 3.87 -19.45
N HIS A 157 -14.94 3.06 -18.71
CA HIS A 157 -15.93 2.04 -19.12
C HIS A 157 -15.50 0.88 -20.02
#